data_AF-A0A9W7CPY3-F1
#
_entry.id   AF-A0A9W7CPY3-F1
#
_cell.length_a   1.000
_cell.length_b   1.000
_cell.length_c   1.000
_cell.angle_alpha   90.00
_cell.angle_beta   90.00
_cell.angle_gamma   90.00
#
_symmetry.space_group_name_H-M   'P 1'
#
loop_
_entity.id
_entity.type
_entity.pdbx_description
1 polymer ?
#
loop_
_entity_poly.entity_id
_entity_poly.type
_entity_poly.pdbx_seq_one_letter_code
_entity_poly.pdbx_strand_id
1 'polypeptide(L)'
;MVFVSAERVKNHKKNQCELVNIESFPAEPTIYKPAQNAIRSLITKYSIKNADQYIDHFIVYDFEAILKPTATQHGENTVFTNEHIPVSVSVADSLTEEVRCFVNDDPKMLLTDIFKYIGDVSVKMQQYNVNKYKSILQKIINAHGLTGMEIRGVNLAKTYKMFDVEGWIEQGKYASLFGFHSTLGFGKQRSDYGKLKQQLD
;
A
#
# COMPACT_ATOMS: atom_id res chain seq x y z
N MET A 1 -19.22 3.92 -25.84
CA MET A 1 -20.61 4.43 -25.91
C MET A 1 -21.43 3.38 -26.64
N VAL A 2 -22.25 2.60 -25.92
CA VAL A 2 -23.22 1.69 -26.54
C VAL A 2 -24.54 1.93 -25.81
N PHE A 3 -25.28 2.94 -26.26
CA PHE A 3 -26.65 3.15 -25.80
C PHE A 3 -27.51 2.10 -26.50
N VAL A 4 -27.86 1.05 -25.76
CA VAL A 4 -28.86 0.08 -26.19
C VAL A 4 -30.23 0.74 -26.04
N SER A 5 -31.09 0.62 -27.06
CA SER A 5 -32.37 1.32 -27.19
C SER A 5 -33.24 1.24 -25.91
N ALA A 6 -34.02 2.31 -25.69
CA ALA A 6 -34.96 2.45 -24.56
C ALA A 6 -36.06 1.36 -24.51
N GLU A 7 -36.15 0.50 -25.52
CA GLU A 7 -37.05 -0.66 -25.54
C GLU A 7 -36.74 -1.67 -24.43
N ARG A 8 -35.47 -1.78 -23.99
CA ARG A 8 -35.10 -2.73 -22.93
C ARG A 8 -35.68 -2.34 -21.56
N VAL A 9 -35.92 -1.05 -21.33
CA VAL A 9 -36.48 -0.51 -20.08
C VAL A 9 -38.01 -0.64 -20.04
N LYS A 10 -38.69 -0.62 -21.19
CA LYS A 10 -40.16 -0.61 -21.29
C LYS A 10 -40.80 -1.98 -21.53
N ASN A 11 -40.02 -3.03 -21.80
CA ASN A 11 -40.54 -4.35 -22.12
C ASN A 11 -40.74 -5.23 -20.86
N HIS A 12 -41.80 -4.94 -20.10
CA HIS A 12 -42.17 -5.67 -18.88
C HIS A 12 -42.54 -7.15 -19.09
N LYS A 13 -42.79 -7.58 -20.34
CA LYS A 13 -43.07 -9.00 -20.67
C LYS A 13 -41.82 -9.87 -20.77
N LYS A 14 -40.62 -9.29 -20.98
CA LYS A 14 -39.38 -10.05 -21.21
C LYS A 14 -38.45 -10.11 -19.98
N ASN A 15 -38.66 -9.26 -18.99
CA ASN A 15 -37.69 -9.01 -17.92
C ASN A 15 -38.05 -9.60 -16.54
N GLN A 16 -39.08 -10.45 -16.40
CA GLN A 16 -39.51 -11.03 -15.10
C GLN A 16 -39.40 -9.98 -13.97
N CYS A 17 -40.23 -8.93 -14.04
CA CYS A 17 -40.16 -7.74 -13.18
C CYS A 17 -40.49 -7.99 -11.69
N GLU A 18 -40.36 -9.22 -11.20
CA GLU A 18 -40.22 -9.53 -9.79
C GLU A 18 -38.74 -9.80 -9.51
N LEU A 19 -37.98 -8.72 -9.34
CA LEU A 19 -36.70 -8.82 -8.64
C LEU A 19 -37.02 -9.08 -7.17
N VAL A 20 -37.14 -10.36 -6.81
CA VAL A 20 -37.18 -10.78 -5.42
C VAL A 20 -35.77 -10.59 -4.87
N ASN A 21 -35.52 -9.42 -4.29
CA ASN A 21 -34.30 -9.16 -3.56
C ASN A 21 -34.42 -9.90 -2.22
N ILE A 22 -33.91 -11.12 -2.15
CA ILE A 22 -33.84 -11.88 -0.90
C ILE A 22 -32.69 -11.28 -0.10
N GLU A 23 -33.01 -10.30 0.73
CA GLU A 23 -32.07 -9.78 1.72
C GLU A 23 -31.96 -10.79 2.86
N SER A 24 -30.90 -11.59 2.85
CA SER A 24 -30.59 -12.49 3.95
C SER A 24 -29.80 -11.75 5.01
N PHE A 25 -30.41 -11.50 6.16
CA PHE A 25 -29.70 -11.04 7.34
C PHE A 25 -29.24 -12.26 8.16
N PRO A 26 -28.05 -12.21 8.76
CA PRO A 26 -27.67 -13.25 9.71
C PRO A 26 -28.68 -13.25 10.87
N ALA A 27 -29.28 -14.42 11.15
CA ALA A 27 -30.28 -14.59 12.21
C ALA A 27 -29.73 -14.27 13.60
N GLU A 28 -28.41 -14.35 13.77
CA GLU A 28 -27.70 -13.98 14.98
C GLU A 28 -26.64 -12.91 14.69
N PRO A 29 -26.48 -11.90 15.57
CA PRO A 29 -25.45 -10.88 15.41
C PRO A 29 -24.08 -11.54 15.40
N THR A 30 -23.42 -11.52 14.25
CA THR A 30 -22.05 -12.01 14.13
C THR A 30 -21.13 -10.95 14.74
N ILE A 31 -20.57 -11.24 15.92
CA ILE A 31 -19.58 -10.35 16.54
C ILE A 31 -18.42 -10.17 15.56
N TYR A 32 -18.15 -8.93 15.17
CA TYR A 32 -17.00 -8.60 14.33
C TYR A 32 -15.73 -9.12 15.01
N LYS A 33 -15.03 -10.03 14.33
CA LYS A 33 -13.70 -10.47 14.73
C LYS A 33 -12.71 -9.83 13.76
N PRO A 34 -11.79 -8.98 14.24
CA PRO A 34 -10.78 -8.41 13.36
C PRO A 34 -9.95 -9.53 12.74
N ALA A 35 -9.60 -9.35 11.47
CA ALA A 35 -8.72 -10.27 10.78
C ALA A 35 -7.38 -10.40 11.52
N GLN A 36 -6.83 -11.61 11.56
CA GLN A 36 -5.58 -11.85 12.26
C GLN A 36 -4.43 -11.10 11.55
N ASN A 37 -3.64 -10.34 12.32
CA ASN A 37 -2.48 -9.61 11.80
C ASN A 37 -1.51 -10.58 11.09
N ALA A 38 -1.19 -10.27 9.83
CA ALA A 38 -0.34 -11.11 8.98
C ALA A 38 1.06 -11.29 9.57
N ILE A 39 1.69 -10.23 10.08
CA ILE A 39 3.00 -10.27 10.73
C ILE A 39 2.94 -11.16 11.98
N ARG A 40 1.90 -11.02 12.81
CA ARG A 40 1.69 -11.88 13.98
C ARG A 40 1.60 -13.36 13.59
N SER A 41 0.85 -13.67 12.52
CA SER A 41 0.75 -15.04 12.02
C SER A 41 2.08 -15.61 11.56
N LEU A 42 2.93 -14.79 10.93
CA LEU A 42 4.26 -15.18 10.47
C LEU A 42 5.24 -15.36 11.64
N ILE A 43 5.20 -14.47 12.64
CA ILE A 43 6.00 -14.59 13.87
C ILE A 43 5.74 -15.93 14.55
N THR A 44 4.45 -16.30 14.71
CA THR A 44 4.06 -17.59 15.28
C THR A 44 4.52 -18.75 14.40
N LYS A 45 4.23 -18.68 13.09
CA LYS A 45 4.57 -19.75 12.13
C LYS A 45 6.06 -20.07 12.10
N TYR A 46 6.92 -19.06 12.19
CA TYR A 46 8.38 -19.23 12.16
C TYR A 46 9.03 -19.23 13.54
N SER A 47 8.24 -19.24 14.63
CA SER A 47 8.72 -19.25 16.02
C SER A 47 9.79 -18.19 16.28
N ILE A 48 9.46 -16.93 16.00
CA ILE A 48 10.33 -15.78 16.24
C ILE A 48 10.02 -15.20 17.63
N LYS A 49 11.03 -15.08 18.48
CA LYS A 49 10.85 -14.63 19.88
C LYS A 49 11.06 -13.12 20.08
N ASN A 50 11.83 -12.47 19.19
CA ASN A 50 12.33 -11.11 19.39
C ASN A 50 11.84 -10.13 18.31
N ALA A 51 10.62 -10.31 17.80
CA ALA A 51 10.05 -9.39 16.82
C ALA A 51 8.66 -8.95 17.29
N ASP A 52 8.42 -7.66 17.23
CA ASP A 52 7.11 -7.08 17.49
C ASP A 52 6.25 -7.07 16.21
N GLN A 53 4.95 -7.23 16.39
CA GLN A 53 3.95 -7.33 15.33
C GLN A 53 3.53 -5.97 14.74
N TYR A 54 3.89 -4.86 15.39
CA TYR A 54 3.48 -3.52 14.98
C TYR A 54 4.47 -2.88 14.01
N ILE A 55 3.94 -2.11 13.06
CA ILE A 55 4.73 -1.19 12.24
C ILE A 55 4.75 0.12 13.00
N ASP A 56 5.93 0.53 13.45
CA ASP A 56 6.07 1.61 14.44
C ASP A 56 5.98 3.00 13.79
N HIS A 57 6.26 3.07 12.49
CA HIS A 57 6.48 4.33 11.81
C HIS A 57 5.31 4.75 10.92
N PHE A 58 4.92 6.01 11.05
CA PHE A 58 3.83 6.62 10.29
C PHE A 58 4.18 8.07 9.95
N ILE A 59 3.56 8.57 8.89
CA ILE A 59 3.61 9.96 8.47
C ILE A 59 2.18 10.49 8.54
N VAL A 60 2.01 11.62 9.21
CA VAL A 60 0.75 12.37 9.24
C VAL A 60 0.96 13.73 8.60
N TYR A 61 -0.08 14.24 7.96
CA TYR A 61 -0.03 15.55 7.33
C TYR A 61 -1.39 16.24 7.46
N ASP A 62 -1.36 17.56 7.49
CA ASP A 62 -2.55 18.40 7.56
C ASP A 62 -2.42 19.59 6.60
N PHE A 63 -3.44 19.75 5.76
CA PHE A 63 -3.45 20.76 4.68
C PHE A 63 -4.31 21.93 5.10
N GLU A 64 -3.79 23.14 4.85
CA GLU A 64 -4.57 24.36 4.88
C GLU A 64 -4.90 24.78 3.46
N ALA A 65 -6.16 25.18 3.25
CA ALA A 65 -6.65 25.59 1.95
C ALA A 65 -7.48 26.86 2.04
N ILE A 66 -7.42 27.67 0.98
CA ILE A 66 -8.27 28.85 0.79
C ILE A 66 -9.41 28.53 -0.17
N LEU A 67 -10.57 29.12 0.07
CA LEU A 67 -11.71 29.06 -0.85
C LEU A 67 -11.56 30.14 -1.92
N LYS A 68 -11.39 29.73 -3.18
CA LYS A 68 -11.40 30.63 -4.32
C LYS A 68 -12.75 30.53 -5.03
N PRO A 69 -13.46 31.65 -5.24
CA PRO A 69 -14.68 31.66 -6.03
C PRO A 69 -14.44 31.13 -7.44
N THR A 70 -15.33 30.27 -7.90
CA THR A 70 -15.32 29.66 -9.23
C THR A 70 -16.74 29.67 -9.80
N ALA A 71 -16.90 29.59 -11.11
CA ALA A 71 -18.22 29.52 -11.75
C ALA A 71 -18.23 28.42 -12.81
N THR A 72 -17.63 27.28 -12.46
CA THR A 72 -17.45 26.17 -13.38
C THR A 72 -18.75 25.39 -13.47
N GLN A 73 -19.39 25.46 -14.63
CA GLN A 73 -20.60 24.69 -14.90
C GLN A 73 -20.25 23.24 -15.24
N HIS A 74 -20.94 22.30 -14.61
CA HIS A 74 -20.82 20.87 -14.88
C HIS A 74 -22.17 20.30 -15.28
N GLY A 75 -22.35 20.06 -16.59
CA GLY A 75 -23.65 19.69 -17.17
C GLY A 75 -24.60 20.89 -17.26
N GLU A 76 -25.89 20.63 -17.44
CA GLU A 76 -26.87 21.71 -17.66
C GLU A 76 -27.27 22.43 -16.35
N ASN A 77 -27.33 21.70 -15.22
CA ASN A 77 -27.98 22.18 -14.00
C ASN A 77 -27.04 22.36 -12.77
N THR A 78 -25.76 22.00 -12.86
CA THR A 78 -24.84 22.07 -11.71
C THR A 78 -23.76 23.12 -11.94
N VAL A 79 -23.56 24.03 -10.98
CA VAL A 79 -22.50 25.04 -11.00
C VAL A 79 -21.69 24.93 -9.72
N PHE A 80 -20.38 24.74 -9.85
CA PHE A 80 -19.46 24.86 -8.73
C PHE A 80 -19.17 26.33 -8.48
N THR A 81 -19.41 26.78 -7.24
CA THR A 81 -19.27 28.19 -6.84
C THR A 81 -17.93 28.52 -6.19
N ASN A 82 -17.23 27.52 -5.65
CA ASN A 82 -15.95 27.68 -4.99
C ASN A 82 -15.06 26.45 -5.18
N GLU A 83 -13.76 26.65 -5.12
CA GLU A 83 -12.73 25.61 -5.15
C GLU A 83 -11.79 25.77 -3.96
N HIS A 84 -11.38 24.66 -3.34
CA HIS A 84 -10.36 24.65 -2.29
C HIS A 84 -8.98 24.61 -2.93
N ILE A 85 -8.16 25.63 -2.69
CA ILE A 85 -6.79 25.71 -3.17
C ILE A 85 -5.86 25.51 -1.97
N PRO A 86 -5.05 24.43 -1.94
CA PRO A 86 -4.11 24.20 -0.85
C PRO A 86 -2.99 25.24 -0.91
N VAL A 87 -2.67 25.84 0.24
CA VAL A 87 -1.66 26.91 0.37
C VAL A 87 -0.49 26.49 1.25
N SER A 88 -0.75 25.60 2.21
CA SER A 88 0.30 25.05 3.06
C SER A 88 -0.05 23.66 3.55
N VAL A 89 0.99 22.92 3.94
CA VAL A 89 0.85 21.61 4.56
C VAL A 89 1.88 21.43 5.65
N SER A 90 1.44 20.95 6.80
CA SER A 90 2.32 20.50 7.88
C SER A 90 2.44 18.99 7.83
N VAL A 91 3.66 18.46 7.84
CA VAL A 91 3.96 17.03 7.85
C VAL A 91 4.75 16.70 9.09
N ALA A 92 4.35 15.63 9.79
CA ALA A 92 5.08 15.07 10.91
C ALA A 92 5.30 13.57 10.66
N ASP A 93 6.46 13.06 11.03
CA ASP A 93 6.78 11.65 10.94
C ASP A 93 7.32 11.12 12.27
N SER A 94 6.98 9.87 12.59
CA SER A 94 7.41 9.28 13.86
C SER A 94 8.83 8.70 13.84
N LEU A 95 9.61 8.93 12.77
CA LEU A 95 11.01 8.52 12.70
C LEU A 95 11.94 9.63 13.20
N THR A 96 11.69 10.86 12.78
CA THR A 96 12.43 12.05 13.19
C THR A 96 11.73 12.81 14.32
N GLU A 97 10.41 12.63 14.46
CA GLU A 97 9.55 13.42 15.35
C GLU A 97 9.56 14.93 15.06
N GLU A 98 10.11 15.33 13.91
CA GLU A 98 10.14 16.72 13.46
C GLU A 98 8.86 17.05 12.69
N VAL A 99 8.36 18.27 12.91
CA VAL A 99 7.27 18.84 12.12
C VAL A 99 7.87 19.76 11.06
N ARG A 100 7.50 19.55 9.80
CA ARG A 100 7.88 20.40 8.68
C ARG A 100 6.65 21.05 8.07
N CYS A 101 6.71 22.36 7.93
CA CYS A 101 5.67 23.14 7.26
C CYS A 101 6.16 23.56 5.87
N PHE A 102 5.36 23.26 4.86
CA PHE A 102 5.57 23.70 3.49
C PHE A 102 4.51 24.75 3.17
N VAL A 103 4.93 25.89 2.62
CA VAL A 103 4.05 26.98 2.20
C VAL A 103 4.43 27.33 0.77
N ASN A 104 3.47 27.28 -0.15
CA ASN A 104 3.71 27.62 -1.55
C ASN A 104 2.41 28.08 -2.22
N ASP A 105 2.49 29.21 -2.90
CA ASP A 105 1.35 29.80 -3.62
C ASP A 105 0.96 29.01 -4.88
N ASP A 106 1.87 28.18 -5.42
CA ASP A 106 1.56 27.23 -6.48
C ASP A 106 1.23 25.84 -5.88
N PRO A 107 -0.04 25.39 -5.95
CA PRO A 107 -0.47 24.09 -5.45
C PRO A 107 0.31 22.91 -6.02
N LYS A 108 0.78 22.99 -7.27
CA LYS A 108 1.52 21.89 -7.89
C LYS A 108 2.92 21.78 -7.31
N MET A 109 3.56 22.91 -7.04
CA MET A 109 4.87 22.93 -6.40
C MET A 109 4.75 22.49 -4.94
N LEU A 110 3.71 22.94 -4.22
CA LEU A 110 3.41 22.47 -2.86
C LEU A 110 3.29 20.94 -2.82
N LEU A 111 2.52 20.35 -3.73
CA LEU A 111 2.36 18.90 -3.84
C LEU A 111 3.65 18.19 -4.24
N THR A 112 4.46 18.79 -5.10
CA THR A 112 5.75 18.21 -5.49
C THR A 112 6.72 18.16 -4.30
N ASP A 113 6.79 19.23 -3.51
CA ASP A 113 7.67 19.33 -2.35
C ASP A 113 7.27 18.33 -1.25
N ILE A 114 5.98 18.23 -0.94
CA ILE A 114 5.48 17.26 0.06
C ILE A 114 5.71 15.82 -0.39
N PHE A 115 5.42 15.48 -1.65
CA PHE A 115 5.62 14.10 -2.12
C PHE A 115 7.09 13.72 -2.17
N LYS A 116 7.98 14.67 -2.47
CA LYS A 116 9.42 14.46 -2.38
C LYS A 116 9.84 14.18 -0.93
N TYR A 117 9.39 15.00 0.02
CA TYR A 117 9.68 14.79 1.44
C TYR A 117 9.17 13.43 1.95
N ILE A 118 7.89 13.13 1.69
CA ILE A 118 7.26 11.86 2.08
C ILE A 118 8.03 10.70 1.44
N GLY A 119 8.36 10.77 0.15
CA GLY A 119 9.14 9.73 -0.52
C GLY A 119 10.48 9.46 0.16
N ASP A 120 11.24 10.51 0.49
CA ASP A 120 12.54 10.39 1.15
C ASP A 120 12.42 9.77 2.56
N VAL A 121 11.39 10.14 3.33
CA VAL A 121 11.13 9.59 4.67
C VAL A 121 10.61 8.15 4.59
N SER A 122 9.71 7.86 3.66
CA SER A 122 9.14 6.52 3.44
C SER A 122 10.23 5.50 3.13
N VAL A 123 11.26 5.85 2.35
CA VAL A 123 12.41 4.96 2.09
C VAL A 123 13.16 4.62 3.39
N LYS A 124 13.35 5.59 4.28
CA LYS A 124 14.01 5.36 5.58
C LYS A 124 13.15 4.48 6.49
N MET A 125 11.84 4.72 6.53
CA MET A 125 10.89 3.89 7.29
C MET A 125 10.86 2.46 6.77
N GLN A 126 10.85 2.27 5.44
CA GLN A 126 10.92 0.95 4.81
C GLN A 126 12.23 0.24 5.18
N GLN A 127 13.36 0.94 5.15
CA GLN A 127 14.64 0.39 5.57
C GLN A 127 14.63 -0.05 7.04
N TYR A 128 14.06 0.75 7.94
CA TYR A 128 13.88 0.38 9.34
C TYR A 128 13.02 -0.89 9.47
N ASN A 129 11.88 -0.94 8.78
CA ASN A 129 10.97 -2.08 8.80
C ASN A 129 11.64 -3.37 8.29
N VAL A 130 12.36 -3.31 7.16
CA VAL A 130 13.13 -4.47 6.65
C VAL A 130 14.17 -4.94 7.66
N ASN A 131 14.83 -4.03 8.36
CA ASN A 131 15.79 -4.38 9.41
C ASN A 131 15.10 -5.00 10.64
N LYS A 132 14.00 -4.42 11.12
CA LYS A 132 13.17 -4.94 12.23
C LYS A 132 12.73 -6.38 11.95
N TYR A 133 12.29 -6.65 10.72
CA TYR A 133 11.78 -7.96 10.30
C TYR A 133 12.83 -8.87 9.63
N LYS A 134 14.11 -8.52 9.67
CA LYS A 134 15.21 -9.27 9.06
C LYS A 134 15.21 -10.75 9.45
N SER A 135 15.00 -11.05 10.73
CA SER A 135 14.98 -12.43 11.24
C SER A 135 13.86 -13.28 10.62
N ILE A 136 12.68 -12.68 10.41
CA ILE A 136 11.54 -13.34 9.76
C ILE A 136 11.87 -13.57 8.28
N LEU A 137 12.35 -12.52 7.59
CA LEU A 137 12.75 -12.60 6.18
C LEU A 137 13.76 -13.71 5.95
N GLN A 138 14.82 -13.78 6.76
CA GLN A 138 15.83 -14.84 6.70
C GLN A 138 15.23 -16.23 6.89
N LYS A 139 14.34 -16.42 7.88
CA LYS A 139 13.68 -17.72 8.09
C LYS A 139 12.78 -18.12 6.93
N ILE A 140 12.01 -17.18 6.37
CA ILE A 140 11.17 -17.43 5.20
C ILE A 140 12.03 -17.85 4.00
N ILE A 141 13.09 -17.11 3.70
CA ILE A 141 14.00 -17.40 2.60
C ILE A 141 14.68 -18.76 2.82
N ASN A 142 15.14 -19.07 4.02
CA ASN A 142 15.77 -20.37 4.29
C ASN A 142 14.77 -21.54 4.15
N ALA A 143 13.54 -21.38 4.64
CA ALA A 143 12.52 -22.42 4.55
C ALA A 143 12.06 -22.66 3.10
N HIS A 144 11.65 -21.61 2.39
CA HIS A 144 10.95 -21.73 1.10
C HIS A 144 11.74 -21.19 -0.09
N GLY A 145 12.88 -20.56 0.17
CA GLY A 145 13.57 -19.74 -0.81
C GLY A 145 12.75 -18.53 -1.25
N LEU A 146 13.27 -17.82 -2.22
CA LEU A 146 12.55 -16.73 -2.90
C LEU A 146 11.59 -17.23 -3.97
N THR A 147 10.94 -18.37 -3.72
CA THR A 147 9.99 -18.99 -4.64
C THR A 147 8.80 -18.05 -4.86
N GLY A 148 8.46 -17.78 -6.12
CA GLY A 148 7.38 -16.87 -6.47
C GLY A 148 7.72 -15.39 -6.33
N MET A 149 9.00 -15.02 -6.17
CA MET A 149 9.47 -13.63 -6.22
C MET A 149 10.10 -13.32 -7.57
N GLU A 150 9.93 -12.09 -8.06
CA GLU A 150 10.63 -11.62 -9.26
C GLU A 150 11.96 -10.99 -8.86
N ILE A 151 13.05 -11.63 -9.27
CA ILE A 151 14.42 -11.15 -9.04
C ILE A 151 15.03 -10.80 -10.40
N ARG A 152 15.44 -9.54 -10.58
CA ARG A 152 16.01 -9.09 -11.86
C ARG A 152 17.39 -9.74 -12.11
N GLY A 153 17.59 -10.22 -13.33
CA GLY A 153 18.91 -10.69 -13.80
C GLY A 153 19.34 -12.06 -13.25
N VAL A 154 18.41 -12.89 -12.80
CA VAL A 154 18.69 -14.27 -12.37
C VAL A 154 17.68 -15.26 -12.96
N ASN A 155 18.06 -16.54 -13.00
CA ASN A 155 17.22 -17.58 -13.61
C ASN A 155 15.97 -17.85 -12.76
N LEU A 156 14.79 -17.71 -13.38
CA LEU A 156 13.46 -17.91 -12.78
C LEU A 156 13.20 -19.36 -12.35
N ALA A 157 13.91 -20.33 -12.92
CA ALA A 157 13.75 -21.76 -12.60
C ALA A 157 14.51 -22.19 -11.34
N LYS A 158 15.37 -21.33 -10.77
CA LYS A 158 16.17 -21.64 -9.58
C LYS A 158 15.55 -20.99 -8.34
N THR A 159 15.39 -21.77 -7.28
CA THR A 159 15.05 -21.25 -5.96
C THR A 159 16.31 -20.76 -5.26
N TYR A 160 16.35 -19.47 -4.91
CA TYR A 160 17.46 -18.86 -4.17
C TYR A 160 17.20 -18.86 -2.67
N LYS A 161 18.23 -19.18 -1.89
CA LYS A 161 18.22 -19.21 -0.42
C LYS A 161 18.97 -18.00 0.15
N MET A 162 19.01 -17.88 1.48
CA MET A 162 19.62 -16.71 2.11
C MET A 162 21.12 -16.63 1.84
N PHE A 163 21.79 -17.80 1.76
CA PHE A 163 23.20 -17.87 1.39
C PHE A 163 23.49 -17.26 0.00
N ASP A 164 22.60 -17.44 -0.99
CA ASP A 164 22.77 -16.79 -2.31
C ASP A 164 22.67 -15.26 -2.17
N VAL A 165 21.72 -14.77 -1.36
CA VAL A 165 21.51 -13.35 -1.11
C VAL A 165 22.71 -12.73 -0.39
N GLU A 166 23.22 -13.41 0.63
CA GLU A 166 24.43 -13.00 1.36
C GLU A 166 25.64 -12.95 0.43
N GLY A 167 25.83 -13.98 -0.41
CA GLY A 167 26.88 -13.97 -1.43
C GLY A 167 26.77 -12.81 -2.42
N TRP A 168 25.55 -12.42 -2.83
CA TRP A 168 25.37 -11.23 -3.68
C TRP A 168 25.69 -9.92 -2.98
N ILE A 169 25.43 -9.83 -1.67
CA ILE A 169 25.79 -8.66 -0.86
C ILE A 169 27.32 -8.59 -0.71
N GLU A 170 27.97 -9.71 -0.40
CA GLU A 170 29.43 -9.81 -0.28
C GLU A 170 30.16 -9.48 -1.59
N GLN A 171 29.58 -9.89 -2.73
CA GLN A 171 30.08 -9.56 -4.07
C GLN A 171 29.81 -8.10 -4.49
N GLY A 172 29.11 -7.31 -3.66
CA GLY A 172 28.79 -5.92 -3.95
C GLY A 172 27.66 -5.72 -4.97
N LYS A 173 26.92 -6.78 -5.34
CA LYS A 173 25.76 -6.66 -6.25
C LYS A 173 24.61 -5.89 -5.59
N TYR A 174 24.49 -5.99 -4.27
CA TYR A 174 23.55 -5.21 -3.46
C TYR A 174 24.27 -4.66 -2.23
N ALA A 175 24.01 -3.40 -1.88
CA ALA A 175 24.68 -2.76 -0.74
C ALA A 175 24.22 -3.31 0.63
N SER A 176 23.01 -3.87 0.71
CA SER A 176 22.44 -4.41 1.95
C SER A 176 21.26 -5.31 1.66
N LEU A 177 20.74 -5.99 2.69
CA LEU A 177 19.48 -6.74 2.58
C LEU A 177 18.31 -5.84 2.16
N PHE A 178 18.28 -4.58 2.63
CA PHE A 178 17.29 -3.61 2.19
C PHE A 178 17.43 -3.30 0.70
N GLY A 179 18.66 -3.03 0.23
CA GLY A 179 18.93 -2.79 -1.18
C GLY A 179 18.57 -3.98 -2.08
N PHE A 180 18.71 -5.20 -1.57
CA PHE A 180 18.17 -6.39 -2.24
C PHE A 180 16.64 -6.41 -2.22
N HIS A 181 16.03 -6.24 -1.05
CA HIS A 181 14.58 -6.30 -0.83
C HIS A 181 13.79 -5.30 -1.69
N SER A 182 14.30 -4.09 -1.86
CA SER A 182 13.69 -3.03 -2.66
C SER A 182 13.70 -3.32 -4.16
N THR A 183 14.57 -4.23 -4.63
CA THR A 183 14.63 -4.61 -6.04
C THR A 183 13.71 -5.78 -6.42
N LEU A 184 13.11 -6.44 -5.42
CA LEU A 184 12.21 -7.56 -5.64
C LEU A 184 10.85 -7.10 -6.14
N GLY A 185 10.36 -7.71 -7.21
CA GLY A 185 8.98 -7.57 -7.64
C GLY A 185 8.08 -8.63 -7.02
N PHE A 186 6.79 -8.35 -6.91
CA PHE A 186 5.79 -9.36 -6.54
C PHE A 186 5.63 -10.35 -7.70
N GLY A 187 5.89 -11.64 -7.48
CA GLY A 187 5.60 -12.64 -8.48
C GLY A 187 4.14 -13.09 -8.45
N LYS A 188 3.78 -13.95 -9.41
CA LYS A 188 2.39 -14.42 -9.62
C LYS A 188 1.88 -15.36 -8.51
N GLN A 189 2.78 -15.95 -7.73
CA GLN A 189 2.42 -16.90 -6.67
C GLN A 189 2.39 -16.20 -5.31
N ARG A 190 1.34 -16.46 -4.53
CA ARG A 190 1.27 -16.01 -3.13
C ARG A 190 2.32 -16.74 -2.30
N SER A 191 3.31 -16.01 -1.80
CA SER A 191 4.34 -16.51 -0.90
C SER A 191 4.26 -15.78 0.45
N ASP A 192 4.77 -16.39 1.51
CA ASP A 192 4.86 -15.72 2.82
C ASP A 192 5.81 -14.53 2.77
N TYR A 193 6.85 -14.59 1.92
CA TYR A 193 7.71 -13.45 1.63
C TYR A 193 6.92 -12.32 0.98
N GLY A 194 6.11 -12.62 -0.03
CA GLY A 194 5.26 -11.63 -0.70
C GLY A 194 4.24 -11.00 0.24
N LYS A 195 3.63 -11.79 1.13
CA LYS A 195 2.73 -11.27 2.18
C LYS A 195 3.45 -10.31 3.11
N LEU A 196 4.64 -10.67 3.59
CA LEU A 196 5.42 -9.80 4.46
C LEU A 196 5.84 -8.53 3.72
N LYS A 197 6.37 -8.66 2.49
CA LYS A 197 6.75 -7.53 1.63
C LYS A 197 5.62 -6.53 1.44
N GLN A 198 4.39 -6.99 1.19
CA GLN A 198 3.23 -6.10 1.05
C GLN A 198 2.91 -5.29 2.33
N GLN A 199 3.37 -5.72 3.50
CA GLN A 199 3.22 -4.96 4.74
C GLN A 199 4.41 -4.03 5.00
N LEU A 200 5.56 -4.27 4.37
CA LEU A 200 6.78 -3.48 4.59
C LEU A 200 6.94 -2.36 3.56
N ASP A 201 6.50 -2.59 2.33
CA ASP A 201 6.43 -1.63 1.22
C ASP A 201 5.19 -0.75 1.31
#